data_AF-A0A397D278-F1
#
_entry.id   AF-A0A397D278-F1
#
_cell.length_a   1.000
_cell.length_b   1.000
_cell.length_c   1.000
_cell.angle_alpha   90.00
_cell.angle_beta   90.00
_cell.angle_gamma   90.00
#
_symmetry.space_group_name_H-M   'P 1'
#
loop_
_entity.id
_entity.type
_entity.pdbx_description
1 polymer ?
#
loop_
_entity_poly.entity_id
_entity_poly.type
_entity_poly.pdbx_seq_one_letter_code
_entity_poly.pdbx_strand_id
1 'polypeptide(L)'
;MATVPQRETSTLEDIHGALVAERSKKAYASGIRQVVKWIQQTNQADALLSADGSINLAAFSYDDFVRFIVWTMQNTAVKASTMSGYRSAMRNYYKMQKVPLPSQFDGDLKDVFQGIRRITATSEQTTSVKDSGKRTLGYGAYDALRRTTILAMDAGFLHLFLVLSWNLMARSKSTETIQLGHLSYEEDAVGITFFKSKIDQDGSKRRDPRHIYANPLQPHTCAFLALGLYLDCNPMLAAGALFPGSSQRTRFGKGLKLALMEDNLVGSSEIGTHSIRKGAATFVSSGSTGGPSLVSI
;
A
#
# COMPACT_ATOMS: atom_id res chain seq x y z
N MET A 1 23.66 12.82 28.18
CA MET A 1 24.32 11.60 27.67
C MET A 1 23.72 11.28 26.31
N ALA A 2 24.48 11.39 25.22
CA ALA A 2 24.01 10.98 23.90
C ALA A 2 23.95 9.44 23.88
N THR A 3 22.74 8.89 23.81
CA THR A 3 22.53 7.46 23.57
C THR A 3 23.10 7.12 22.20
N VAL A 4 24.21 6.38 22.20
CA VAL A 4 24.77 5.81 20.97
C VAL A 4 23.67 4.97 20.31
N PRO A 5 23.32 5.21 19.03
CA PRO A 5 22.31 4.41 18.36
C PRO A 5 22.72 2.93 18.42
N GLN A 6 21.80 2.10 18.91
CA GLN A 6 22.00 0.65 19.00
C GLN A 6 22.37 0.13 17.60
N ARG A 7 23.58 -0.41 17.44
CA ARG A 7 23.97 -1.06 16.19
C ARG A 7 23.14 -2.34 16.07
N GLU A 8 22.31 -2.43 15.02
CA GLU A 8 21.60 -3.66 14.71
C GLU A 8 22.62 -4.76 14.39
N THR A 9 22.61 -5.86 15.16
CA THR A 9 23.36 -7.07 14.84
C THR A 9 22.61 -7.81 13.75
N SER A 10 22.94 -7.54 12.49
CA SER A 10 22.36 -8.23 11.32
C SER A 10 23.30 -9.32 10.80
N THR A 11 22.76 -10.51 10.55
CA THR A 11 23.48 -11.57 9.85
C THR A 11 23.53 -11.31 8.33
N LEU A 12 24.38 -12.03 7.60
CA LEU A 12 24.41 -11.95 6.13
C LEU A 12 23.06 -12.36 5.51
N GLU A 13 22.36 -13.30 6.15
CA GLU A 13 21.02 -13.74 5.78
C GLU A 13 19.98 -12.63 5.99
N ASP A 14 20.09 -11.87 7.08
CA ASP A 14 19.24 -10.70 7.33
C ASP A 14 19.46 -9.61 6.27
N ILE A 15 20.73 -9.38 5.89
CA ILE A 15 21.10 -8.38 4.88
C ILE A 15 20.53 -8.77 3.51
N HIS A 16 20.71 -10.03 3.08
CA HIS A 16 20.10 -10.52 1.85
C HIS A 16 18.57 -10.54 1.93
N GLY A 17 18.01 -10.88 3.09
CA GLY A 17 16.59 -10.89 3.37
C GLY A 17 15.96 -9.49 3.31
N ALA A 18 16.73 -8.43 3.60
CA ALA A 18 16.28 -7.04 3.56
C ALA A 18 16.06 -6.50 2.14
N LEU A 19 16.64 -7.14 1.12
CA LEU A 19 16.47 -6.75 -0.29
C LEU A 19 15.02 -6.85 -0.78
N VAL A 20 14.21 -7.69 -0.12
CA VAL A 20 12.80 -7.88 -0.45
C VAL A 20 11.96 -7.62 0.78
N ALA A 21 11.05 -6.66 0.71
CA ALA A 21 10.14 -6.38 1.81
C ALA A 21 9.33 -7.63 2.21
N GLU A 22 9.09 -7.84 3.50
CA GLU A 22 8.32 -8.97 4.03
C GLU A 22 6.97 -9.19 3.35
N ARG A 23 6.28 -8.10 3.02
CA ARG A 23 5.02 -8.16 2.28
C ARG A 23 5.21 -8.77 0.88
N SER A 24 6.30 -8.44 0.20
CA SER A 24 6.64 -8.99 -1.11
C SER A 24 7.01 -10.45 -1.00
N LYS A 25 7.77 -10.87 0.04
CA LYS A 25 8.06 -12.29 0.28
C LYS A 25 6.77 -13.11 0.44
N LYS A 26 5.84 -12.64 1.27
CA LYS A 26 4.52 -13.29 1.44
C LYS A 26 3.71 -13.32 0.14
N ALA A 27 3.74 -12.25 -0.64
CA ALA A 27 3.06 -12.19 -1.94
C ALA A 27 3.68 -13.15 -2.95
N TYR A 28 5.00 -13.26 -3.00
CA TYR A 28 5.70 -14.20 -3.88
C TYR A 28 5.42 -15.66 -3.48
N ALA A 29 5.52 -15.99 -2.19
CA ALA A 29 5.15 -17.31 -1.70
C ALA A 29 3.69 -17.66 -2.04
N SER A 30 2.77 -16.70 -1.90
CA SER A 30 1.38 -16.90 -2.32
C SER A 30 1.23 -17.11 -3.83
N GLY A 31 1.98 -16.38 -4.65
CA GLY A 31 1.97 -16.52 -6.10
C GLY A 31 2.48 -17.89 -6.55
N ILE A 32 3.60 -18.35 -5.98
CA ILE A 32 4.16 -19.68 -6.26
C ILE A 32 3.18 -20.78 -5.86
N ARG A 33 2.50 -20.66 -4.72
CA ARG A 33 1.44 -21.62 -4.33
C ARG A 33 0.31 -21.70 -5.35
N GLN A 34 -0.05 -20.61 -6.03
CA GLN A 34 -1.08 -20.66 -7.08
C GLN A 34 -0.58 -21.40 -8.32
N VAL A 35 0.69 -21.23 -8.69
CA VAL A 35 1.31 -21.98 -9.80
C VAL A 35 1.36 -23.47 -9.46
N VAL A 36 1.82 -23.84 -8.27
CA VAL A 36 1.85 -25.24 -7.81
C VAL A 36 0.45 -25.85 -7.80
N LYS A 37 -0.53 -25.12 -7.25
CA LYS A 37 -1.93 -25.59 -7.24
C LYS A 37 -2.47 -25.82 -8.65
N TRP A 38 -2.13 -24.96 -9.60
CA TRP A 38 -2.50 -25.16 -10.99
C TRP A 38 -1.82 -26.40 -11.58
N ILE A 39 -0.50 -26.59 -11.36
CA ILE A 39 0.22 -27.79 -11.81
C ILE A 39 -0.43 -29.07 -11.28
N GLN A 40 -0.79 -29.10 -10.00
CA GLN A 40 -1.48 -30.24 -9.36
C GLN A 40 -2.86 -30.54 -9.97
N GLN A 41 -3.50 -29.55 -10.59
CA GLN A 41 -4.79 -29.73 -11.28
C GLN A 41 -4.62 -30.18 -12.73
N THR A 42 -3.39 -30.24 -13.24
CA THR A 42 -3.07 -30.74 -14.58
C THR A 42 -2.49 -32.16 -14.50
N ASN A 43 -2.62 -32.93 -15.59
CA ASN A 43 -2.03 -34.27 -15.70
C ASN A 43 -0.49 -34.27 -15.82
N GLN A 44 0.17 -33.15 -15.52
CA GLN A 44 1.62 -32.96 -15.65
C GLN A 44 2.32 -32.78 -14.29
N ALA A 45 1.62 -33.03 -13.18
CA ALA A 45 2.16 -32.85 -11.84
C ALA A 45 3.47 -33.62 -11.61
N ASP A 46 3.53 -34.88 -12.04
CA ASP A 46 4.71 -35.74 -11.89
C ASP A 46 5.92 -35.28 -12.71
N ALA A 47 5.69 -34.49 -13.76
CA ALA A 47 6.76 -33.96 -14.62
C ALA A 47 7.23 -32.56 -14.16
N LEU A 48 6.29 -31.72 -13.71
CA LEU A 48 6.54 -30.30 -13.44
C LEU A 48 6.82 -29.99 -11.95
N LEU A 49 6.59 -30.95 -11.05
CA LEU A 49 6.92 -30.82 -9.63
C LEU A 49 8.10 -31.73 -9.26
N SER A 50 8.90 -31.25 -8.32
CA SER A 50 9.94 -32.03 -7.63
C SER A 50 9.30 -32.91 -6.55
N ALA A 51 10.05 -33.89 -6.04
CA ALA A 51 9.58 -34.80 -4.99
C ALA A 51 9.16 -34.10 -3.67
N ASP A 52 9.68 -32.89 -3.43
CA ASP A 52 9.33 -32.04 -2.28
C ASP A 52 8.08 -31.17 -2.51
N GLY A 53 7.42 -31.31 -3.66
CA GLY A 53 6.26 -30.51 -4.07
C GLY A 53 6.59 -29.10 -4.57
N SER A 54 7.87 -28.76 -4.71
CA SER A 54 8.32 -27.52 -5.32
C SER A 54 8.29 -27.60 -6.86
N ILE A 55 8.36 -26.45 -7.54
CA ILE A 55 8.34 -26.42 -9.01
C ILE A 55 9.70 -26.92 -9.52
N ASN A 56 9.68 -27.95 -10.35
CA ASN A 56 10.88 -28.45 -11.02
C ASN A 56 11.30 -27.49 -12.14
N LEU A 57 12.23 -26.58 -11.86
CA LEU A 57 12.69 -25.57 -12.82
C LEU A 57 13.46 -26.15 -14.03
N ALA A 58 13.87 -27.42 -14.00
CA ALA A 58 14.47 -28.08 -15.16
C ALA A 58 13.41 -28.51 -16.20
N ALA A 59 12.19 -28.83 -15.74
CA ALA A 59 11.08 -29.23 -16.60
C ALA A 59 10.10 -28.09 -16.87
N PHE A 60 9.91 -27.19 -15.91
CA PHE A 60 8.98 -26.08 -16.01
C PHE A 60 9.49 -25.01 -16.98
N SER A 61 8.72 -24.79 -18.04
CA SER A 61 9.08 -23.90 -19.15
C SER A 61 8.30 -22.58 -19.13
N TYR A 62 8.69 -21.67 -20.03
CA TYR A 62 7.91 -20.47 -20.33
C TYR A 62 6.47 -20.80 -20.75
N ASP A 63 6.28 -21.82 -21.58
CA ASP A 63 4.96 -22.19 -22.12
C ASP A 63 4.02 -22.66 -21.02
N ASP A 64 4.53 -23.37 -20.02
CA ASP A 64 3.75 -23.81 -18.85
C ASP A 64 3.29 -22.61 -18.03
N PHE A 65 4.16 -21.61 -17.85
CA PHE A 65 3.78 -20.37 -17.19
C PHE A 65 2.72 -19.59 -17.99
N VAL A 66 2.83 -19.52 -19.32
CA VAL A 66 1.82 -18.86 -20.15
C VAL A 66 0.48 -19.61 -20.08
N ARG A 67 0.48 -20.95 -20.13
CA ARG A 67 -0.73 -21.76 -19.94
C ARG A 67 -1.38 -21.48 -18.59
N PHE A 68 -0.61 -21.37 -17.52
CA PHE A 68 -1.12 -20.97 -16.20
C PHE A 68 -1.79 -19.59 -16.23
N ILE A 69 -1.18 -18.59 -16.89
CA ILE A 69 -1.74 -17.24 -16.97
C ILE A 69 -3.04 -17.22 -17.79
N VAL A 70 -3.07 -17.91 -18.93
CA VAL A 70 -4.27 -18.03 -19.77
C VAL A 70 -5.39 -18.75 -19.01
N TRP A 71 -5.06 -19.86 -18.36
CA TRP A 71 -6.01 -20.60 -17.52
C TRP A 71 -6.56 -19.72 -16.40
N THR A 72 -5.71 -18.95 -15.72
CA THR A 72 -6.12 -18.03 -14.64
C THR A 72 -7.10 -16.99 -15.17
N MET A 73 -6.83 -16.42 -16.34
CA MET A 73 -7.70 -15.42 -16.97
C MET A 73 -9.08 -15.99 -17.34
N GLN A 74 -9.13 -17.25 -17.79
CA GLN A 74 -10.37 -17.91 -18.23
C GLN A 74 -11.20 -18.47 -17.08
N ASN A 75 -10.56 -18.92 -15.99
CA ASN A 75 -11.21 -19.72 -14.94
C ASN A 75 -11.31 -19.00 -13.60
N THR A 76 -10.79 -17.78 -13.47
CA THR A 76 -10.80 -17.04 -12.21
C THR A 76 -11.15 -15.57 -12.41
N ALA A 77 -11.69 -14.93 -11.37
CA ALA A 77 -11.96 -13.48 -11.36
C ALA A 77 -10.72 -12.62 -11.02
N VAL A 78 -9.51 -13.16 -11.23
CA VAL A 78 -8.26 -12.51 -10.84
C VAL A 78 -7.90 -11.39 -11.81
N LYS A 79 -7.64 -10.19 -11.30
CA LYS A 79 -7.27 -9.01 -12.11
C LYS A 79 -5.89 -9.19 -12.77
N ALA A 80 -5.69 -8.55 -13.93
CA ALA A 80 -4.42 -8.52 -14.65
C ALA A 80 -3.22 -8.07 -13.79
N SER A 81 -3.44 -7.14 -12.86
CA SER A 81 -2.42 -6.69 -11.91
C SER A 81 -1.95 -7.79 -10.94
N THR A 82 -2.84 -8.70 -10.53
CA THR A 82 -2.49 -9.85 -9.68
C THR A 82 -1.70 -10.89 -10.47
N MET A 83 -2.11 -11.17 -11.71
CA MET A 83 -1.36 -12.06 -12.60
C MET A 83 0.06 -11.55 -12.88
N SER A 84 0.24 -10.23 -13.00
CA SER A 84 1.58 -9.60 -13.08
C SER A 84 2.41 -9.84 -11.80
N GLY A 85 1.73 -9.98 -10.65
CA GLY A 85 2.34 -10.41 -9.40
C GLY A 85 2.86 -11.85 -9.45
N TYR A 86 2.18 -12.76 -10.13
CA TYR A 86 2.66 -14.14 -10.34
C TYR A 86 3.94 -14.17 -11.19
N ARG A 87 4.03 -13.34 -12.23
CA ARG A 87 5.29 -13.17 -13.01
C ARG A 87 6.44 -12.73 -12.10
N SER A 88 6.18 -11.77 -11.21
CA SER A 88 7.19 -11.28 -10.26
C SER A 88 7.59 -12.37 -9.25
N ALA A 89 6.62 -13.18 -8.80
CA ALA A 89 6.87 -14.31 -7.92
C ALA A 89 7.76 -15.37 -8.59
N MET A 90 7.46 -15.74 -9.84
CA MET A 90 8.28 -16.67 -10.61
C MET A 90 9.70 -16.14 -10.82
N ARG A 91 9.85 -14.88 -11.21
CA ARG A 91 11.18 -14.26 -11.35
C ARG A 91 11.99 -14.34 -10.05
N ASN A 92 11.35 -14.05 -8.92
CA ASN A 92 11.99 -14.17 -7.61
C ASN A 92 12.33 -15.63 -7.29
N TYR A 93 11.48 -16.59 -7.66
CA TYR A 93 11.71 -18.01 -7.44
C TYR A 93 12.92 -18.53 -8.22
N TYR A 94 13.04 -18.23 -9.52
CA TYR A 94 14.24 -18.53 -10.31
C TYR A 94 15.51 -17.93 -9.67
N LYS A 95 15.44 -16.65 -9.25
CA LYS A 95 16.54 -15.98 -8.56
C LYS A 95 16.94 -16.70 -7.27
N MET A 96 15.98 -17.10 -6.44
CA MET A 96 16.24 -17.81 -5.18
C MET A 96 16.87 -19.18 -5.40
N GLN A 97 16.45 -19.90 -6.44
CA GLN A 97 17.01 -21.20 -6.83
C GLN A 97 18.34 -21.08 -7.59
N LYS A 98 18.82 -19.85 -7.85
CA LYS A 98 20.02 -19.55 -8.64
C LYS A 98 19.99 -20.17 -10.05
N VAL A 99 18.80 -20.36 -10.62
CA VAL A 99 18.59 -20.84 -11.98
C VAL A 99 18.41 -19.62 -12.90
N PRO A 100 19.09 -19.55 -14.06
CA PRO A 100 18.90 -18.46 -15.00
C PRO A 100 17.44 -18.39 -15.46
N LEU A 101 16.88 -17.18 -15.46
CA LEU A 101 15.54 -16.94 -15.95
C LEU A 101 15.53 -17.11 -17.48
N PRO A 102 14.58 -17.88 -18.07
CA PRO A 102 14.49 -18.00 -19.52
C PRO A 102 14.24 -16.62 -20.17
N SER A 103 14.90 -16.32 -21.29
CA SER A 103 14.88 -14.99 -21.94
C SER A 103 13.48 -14.53 -22.33
N GLN A 104 12.57 -15.47 -22.63
CA GLN A 104 11.16 -15.21 -22.94
C GLN A 104 10.39 -14.54 -21.79
N PHE A 105 10.85 -14.68 -20.54
CA PHE A 105 10.22 -14.04 -19.39
C PHE A 105 10.38 -12.52 -19.36
N ASP A 106 11.33 -11.95 -20.11
CA ASP A 106 11.56 -10.51 -20.17
C ASP A 106 10.75 -9.84 -21.29
N GLY A 107 10.94 -10.31 -22.54
CA GLY A 107 10.28 -9.80 -23.74
C GLY A 107 8.83 -10.29 -23.88
N ASP A 108 8.66 -11.55 -24.26
CA ASP A 108 7.38 -12.12 -24.69
C ASP A 108 6.29 -12.01 -23.61
N LEU A 109 6.63 -12.25 -22.34
CA LEU A 109 5.66 -12.05 -21.24
C LEU A 109 5.16 -10.61 -21.15
N LYS A 110 5.99 -9.61 -21.47
CA LYS A 110 5.56 -8.21 -21.45
C LYS A 110 4.40 -7.98 -22.43
N ASP A 111 4.46 -8.60 -23.60
CA ASP A 111 3.45 -8.49 -24.64
C ASP A 111 2.19 -9.27 -24.28
N VAL A 112 2.34 -10.48 -23.72
CA VAL A 112 1.21 -11.25 -23.16
C VAL A 112 0.44 -10.43 -22.13
N PHE A 113 1.14 -9.86 -21.14
CA PHE A 113 0.50 -9.02 -20.11
C PHE A 113 -0.04 -7.70 -20.65
N GLN A 114 0.50 -7.17 -21.75
CA GLN A 114 -0.06 -6.02 -22.44
C GLN A 114 -1.37 -6.39 -23.15
N GLY A 115 -1.42 -7.55 -23.82
CA GLY A 115 -2.62 -8.10 -24.45
C GLY A 115 -3.74 -8.35 -23.45
N ILE A 116 -3.43 -9.02 -22.33
CA ILE A 116 -4.40 -9.26 -21.24
C ILE A 116 -4.99 -7.93 -20.74
N ARG A 117 -4.14 -6.93 -20.49
CA ARG A 117 -4.60 -5.60 -20.04
C ARG A 117 -5.54 -4.94 -21.03
N ARG A 118 -5.27 -5.04 -22.35
CA ARG A 118 -6.16 -4.49 -23.38
C ARG A 118 -7.51 -5.21 -23.40
N ILE A 119 -7.52 -6.55 -23.37
CA ILE A 119 -8.76 -7.34 -23.35
C ILE A 119 -9.59 -7.01 -22.10
N THR A 120 -8.95 -6.97 -20.92
CA THR A 120 -9.63 -6.59 -19.68
C THR A 120 -10.18 -5.17 -19.76
N ALA A 121 -9.41 -4.20 -20.27
CA ALA A 121 -9.87 -2.80 -20.40
C ALA A 121 -11.05 -2.67 -21.36
N THR A 122 -11.05 -3.39 -22.49
CA THR A 122 -12.20 -3.41 -23.42
C THR A 122 -13.45 -3.99 -22.77
N SER A 123 -13.31 -5.08 -22.00
CA SER A 123 -14.43 -5.64 -21.23
C SER A 123 -14.90 -4.72 -20.10
N GLU A 124 -13.97 -4.01 -19.45
CA GLU A 124 -14.29 -3.05 -18.39
C GLU A 124 -15.00 -1.80 -18.94
N GLN A 125 -14.68 -1.37 -20.17
CA GLN A 125 -15.36 -0.25 -20.83
C GLN A 125 -16.86 -0.52 -21.07
N THR A 126 -17.23 -1.78 -21.33
CA THR A 126 -18.62 -2.17 -21.60
C THR A 126 -19.40 -2.56 -20.35
N THR A 127 -18.75 -2.59 -19.18
CA THR A 127 -19.34 -3.07 -17.92
C THR A 127 -19.22 -2.00 -16.83
N SER A 128 -20.13 -1.99 -15.85
CA SER A 128 -19.96 -1.10 -14.67
C SER A 128 -18.82 -1.62 -13.79
N VAL A 129 -17.70 -0.89 -13.73
CA VAL A 129 -16.53 -1.25 -12.93
C VAL A 129 -16.66 -0.70 -11.52
N LYS A 130 -16.66 -1.59 -10.51
CA LYS A 130 -16.52 -1.18 -9.11
C LYS A 130 -15.11 -0.67 -8.83
N ASP A 131 -15.03 0.55 -8.35
CA ASP A 131 -13.75 1.18 -8.04
C ASP A 131 -13.13 0.53 -6.79
N SER A 132 -11.89 0.05 -6.88
CA SER A 132 -11.29 -0.93 -5.95
C SER A 132 -10.83 -0.33 -4.62
N GLY A 133 -11.68 0.43 -3.91
CA GLY A 133 -11.27 1.15 -2.70
C GLY A 133 -10.32 2.32 -3.00
N LYS A 134 -10.37 2.82 -4.24
CA LYS A 134 -9.45 3.81 -4.81
C LYS A 134 -10.15 5.03 -5.38
N ARG A 135 -11.47 5.11 -5.24
CA ARG A 135 -12.23 6.29 -5.61
C ARG A 135 -11.72 7.47 -4.79
N THR A 136 -11.59 8.63 -5.42
CA THR A 136 -11.11 9.84 -4.73
C THR A 136 -12.11 10.24 -3.65
N LEU A 137 -11.62 10.51 -2.43
CA LEU A 137 -12.47 11.03 -1.36
C LEU A 137 -12.64 12.54 -1.55
N GLY A 138 -13.85 13.00 -1.85
CA GLY A 138 -14.14 14.44 -1.97
C GLY A 138 -14.00 15.17 -0.64
N TYR A 139 -13.73 16.48 -0.67
CA TYR A 139 -13.53 17.28 0.55
C TYR A 139 -14.77 17.27 1.47
N GLY A 140 -15.99 17.33 0.92
CA GLY A 140 -17.22 17.24 1.72
C GLY A 140 -17.34 15.90 2.48
N ALA A 141 -17.01 14.78 1.83
CA ALA A 141 -17.00 13.48 2.48
C ALA A 141 -15.87 13.36 3.53
N TYR A 142 -14.72 14.00 3.28
CA TYR A 142 -13.66 14.14 4.27
C TYR A 142 -14.09 15.02 5.46
N ASP A 143 -14.88 16.08 5.24
CA ASP A 143 -15.46 16.89 6.31
C ASP A 143 -16.41 16.11 7.21
N ALA A 144 -17.34 15.37 6.60
CA ALA A 144 -18.26 14.48 7.31
C ALA A 144 -17.50 13.46 8.16
N LEU A 145 -16.54 12.73 7.56
CA LEU A 145 -15.75 11.73 8.28
C LEU A 145 -15.00 12.32 9.47
N ARG A 146 -14.51 13.56 9.41
CA ARG A 146 -13.83 14.18 10.56
C ARG A 146 -14.75 14.35 11.76
N ARG A 147 -16.01 14.73 11.52
CA ARG A 147 -17.04 14.89 12.57
C ARG A 147 -17.41 13.56 13.21
N THR A 148 -17.38 12.48 12.44
CA THR A 148 -17.67 11.13 12.94
C THR A 148 -16.46 10.54 13.66
N THR A 149 -15.26 10.69 13.09
CA THR A 149 -14.03 10.13 13.66
C THR A 149 -13.59 10.82 14.95
N ILE A 150 -13.90 12.10 15.17
CA ILE A 150 -13.63 12.76 16.46
C ILE A 150 -14.51 12.21 17.59
N LEU A 151 -15.70 11.68 17.26
CA LEU A 151 -16.65 11.10 18.20
C LEU A 151 -16.44 9.59 18.41
N ALA A 152 -15.47 8.96 17.74
CA ALA A 152 -15.27 7.51 17.74
C ALA A 152 -14.82 6.91 19.10
N MET A 153 -14.63 7.74 20.13
CA MET A 153 -14.22 7.33 21.49
C MET A 153 -13.01 6.38 21.52
N ASP A 154 -12.06 6.56 20.60
CA ASP A 154 -10.89 5.68 20.44
C ASP A 154 -9.58 6.34 20.85
N ALA A 155 -9.66 7.25 21.84
CA ALA A 155 -8.58 8.11 22.32
C ALA A 155 -7.98 8.99 21.20
N GLY A 156 -8.82 9.44 20.26
CA GLY A 156 -8.45 10.34 19.16
C GLY A 156 -7.66 9.67 18.02
N PHE A 157 -7.47 8.35 18.06
CA PHE A 157 -6.66 7.62 17.08
C PHE A 157 -7.22 7.78 15.66
N LEU A 158 -8.52 7.50 15.46
CA LEU A 158 -9.11 7.50 14.13
C LEU A 158 -9.10 8.90 13.52
N HIS A 159 -9.39 9.91 14.35
CA HIS A 159 -9.38 11.32 13.95
C HIS A 159 -7.98 11.79 13.54
N LEU A 160 -6.97 11.62 14.40
CA LEU A 160 -5.61 12.04 14.11
C LEU A 160 -5.06 11.31 12.87
N PHE A 161 -5.27 10.00 12.76
CA PHE A 161 -4.78 9.23 11.62
C PHE A 161 -5.38 9.72 10.30
N LEU A 162 -6.68 10.03 10.29
CA LEU A 162 -7.37 10.60 9.13
C LEU A 162 -6.82 11.98 8.76
N VAL A 163 -6.69 12.88 9.75
CA VAL A 163 -6.21 14.25 9.57
C VAL A 163 -4.77 14.29 9.07
N LEU A 164 -3.86 13.51 9.66
CA LEU A 164 -2.47 13.41 9.19
C LEU A 164 -2.37 12.79 7.80
N SER A 165 -3.16 11.74 7.52
CA SER A 165 -3.16 11.11 6.19
C SER A 165 -3.58 12.08 5.08
N TRP A 166 -4.55 12.95 5.35
CA TRP A 166 -4.99 13.99 4.42
C TRP A 166 -3.93 15.09 4.28
N ASN A 167 -3.55 15.76 5.37
CA ASN A 167 -2.65 16.92 5.33
C ASN A 167 -1.26 16.57 4.79
N LEU A 168 -0.73 15.39 5.10
CA LEU A 168 0.58 14.95 4.59
C LEU A 168 0.52 14.36 3.17
N MET A 169 -0.69 14.21 2.60
CA MET A 169 -0.96 13.38 1.43
C MET A 169 -0.25 12.02 1.55
N ALA A 170 -0.31 11.44 2.75
CA ALA A 170 0.46 10.26 3.10
C ALA A 170 -0.31 8.99 2.73
N ARG A 171 0.43 7.95 2.34
CA ARG A 171 -0.15 6.60 2.33
C ARG A 171 -0.38 6.19 3.78
N SER A 172 -1.41 5.38 4.03
CA SER A 172 -1.70 4.87 5.38
C SER A 172 -0.52 4.12 6.01
N LYS A 173 0.35 3.47 5.21
CA LYS A 173 1.58 2.88 5.73
C LYS A 173 2.58 3.93 6.21
N SER A 174 2.68 5.08 5.54
CA SER A 174 3.53 6.19 5.97
C SER A 174 2.96 6.82 7.24
N THR A 175 1.66 7.09 7.30
CA THR A 175 0.99 7.62 8.50
C THR A 175 1.21 6.71 9.72
N GLU A 176 1.06 5.40 9.56
CA GLU A 176 1.31 4.41 10.64
C GLU A 176 2.75 4.46 11.16
N THR A 177 3.73 4.85 10.34
CA THR A 177 5.16 4.81 10.70
C THR A 177 5.70 6.12 11.27
N ILE A 178 4.88 7.16 11.45
CA ILE A 178 5.31 8.42 12.04
C ILE A 178 5.89 8.16 13.44
N GLN A 179 7.06 8.73 13.71
CA GLN A 179 7.71 8.67 15.03
C GLN A 179 7.64 10.05 15.67
N LEU A 180 7.38 10.11 16.97
CA LEU A 180 7.39 11.35 17.76
C LEU A 180 8.75 12.05 17.68
N GLY A 181 9.85 11.29 17.72
CA GLY A 181 11.20 11.83 17.59
C GLY A 181 11.54 12.36 16.19
N HIS A 182 10.65 12.21 15.20
CA HIS A 182 10.81 12.77 13.86
C HIS A 182 9.91 14.00 13.62
N LEU A 183 9.24 14.49 14.67
CA LEU A 183 8.53 15.75 14.66
C LEU A 183 9.54 16.88 14.89
N SER A 184 9.48 17.93 14.07
CA SER A 184 10.26 19.16 14.24
C SER A 184 9.34 20.36 14.31
N TYR A 185 9.81 21.40 14.99
CA TYR A 185 9.22 22.73 14.91
C TYR A 185 9.88 23.47 13.75
N GLU A 186 9.09 23.86 12.76
CA GLU A 186 9.54 24.52 11.53
C GLU A 186 8.81 25.87 11.42
N GLU A 187 9.17 26.81 12.31
CA GLU A 187 8.57 28.15 12.44
C GLU A 187 7.05 28.15 12.66
N ASP A 188 6.23 28.20 11.61
CA ASP A 188 4.77 28.19 11.68
C ASP A 188 4.17 26.81 11.40
N ALA A 189 5.02 25.78 11.22
CA ALA A 189 4.63 24.42 10.91
C ALA A 189 5.17 23.39 11.91
N VAL A 190 4.50 22.24 11.96
CA VAL A 190 5.10 21.00 12.47
C VAL A 190 5.67 20.23 11.28
N GLY A 191 6.97 19.97 11.30
CA GLY A 191 7.66 19.14 10.32
C GLY A 191 7.58 17.67 10.69
N ILE A 192 7.31 16.81 9.69
CA ILE A 192 7.28 15.35 9.86
C ILE A 192 8.26 14.70 8.89
N THR A 193 9.35 14.14 9.42
CA THR A 193 10.41 13.53 8.61
C THR A 193 10.23 12.02 8.46
N PHE A 194 10.22 11.54 7.20
CA PHE A 194 10.16 10.11 6.88
C PHE A 194 11.54 9.60 6.45
N PHE A 195 12.16 8.79 7.30
CA PHE A 195 13.47 8.17 7.03
C PHE A 195 13.41 6.98 6.07
N LYS A 196 12.21 6.42 5.89
CA LYS A 196 11.93 5.37 4.93
C LYS A 196 10.61 5.66 4.24
N SER A 197 10.62 5.69 2.90
CA SER A 197 9.43 5.95 2.10
C SER A 197 9.31 4.94 0.98
N LYS A 198 8.13 4.82 0.36
CA LYS A 198 7.94 3.87 -0.77
C LYS A 198 8.98 4.06 -1.89
N ILE A 199 9.45 5.29 -2.11
CA ILE A 199 10.39 5.64 -3.19
C ILE A 199 11.84 5.78 -2.70
N ASP A 200 12.07 5.56 -1.41
CA ASP A 200 13.36 5.66 -0.74
C ASP A 200 13.40 4.58 0.36
N GLN A 201 13.72 3.36 -0.05
CA GLN A 201 13.65 2.18 0.83
C GLN A 201 14.91 2.00 1.68
N ASP A 202 16.03 2.53 1.20
CA ASP A 202 17.35 2.59 1.81
C ASP A 202 17.58 3.89 2.59
N GLY A 203 16.72 4.91 2.41
CA GLY A 203 16.77 6.14 3.19
C GLY A 203 17.94 7.05 2.80
N SER A 204 18.45 6.89 1.58
CA SER A 204 19.62 7.59 1.04
C SER A 204 19.26 8.96 0.47
N LYS A 205 17.97 9.24 0.23
CA LYS A 205 17.53 10.52 -0.30
C LYS A 205 17.47 11.59 0.79
N ARG A 206 17.43 12.85 0.32
CA ARG A 206 17.23 14.03 1.15
C ARG A 206 15.94 13.89 1.97
N ARG A 207 16.03 14.20 3.26
CA ARG A 207 15.00 13.95 4.28
C ARG A 207 14.29 15.24 4.66
N ASP A 208 13.73 15.91 3.66
CA ASP A 208 13.00 17.15 3.92
C ASP A 208 11.72 16.85 4.72
N PRO A 209 11.47 17.59 5.81
CA PRO A 209 10.24 17.41 6.59
C PRO A 209 9.02 17.74 5.73
N ARG A 210 7.94 17.00 5.94
CA ARG A 210 6.62 17.39 5.42
C ARG A 210 5.94 18.29 6.44
N HIS A 211 5.66 19.51 6.03
CA HIS A 211 5.04 20.50 6.90
C HIS A 211 3.53 20.28 6.98
N ILE A 212 2.99 20.34 8.19
CA ILE A 212 1.58 20.51 8.46
C ILE A 212 1.38 21.84 9.20
N TYR A 213 0.24 22.49 8.94
CA TYR A 213 -0.05 23.82 9.46
C TYR A 213 -1.30 23.79 10.35
N ALA A 214 -1.42 24.79 11.22
CA ALA A 214 -2.62 25.01 12.00
C ALA A 214 -3.76 25.55 11.11
N ASN A 215 -4.99 25.18 11.43
CA ASN A 215 -6.18 25.75 10.80
C ASN A 215 -7.18 26.20 11.88
N PRO A 216 -6.96 27.37 12.51
CA PRO A 216 -7.83 27.87 13.58
C PRO A 216 -9.25 28.19 13.09
N LEU A 217 -9.42 28.49 11.80
CA LEU A 217 -10.73 28.80 11.22
C LEU A 217 -11.64 27.58 11.11
N GLN A 218 -11.06 26.38 11.03
CA GLN A 218 -11.80 25.11 10.96
C GLN A 218 -11.17 24.08 11.91
N PRO A 219 -11.47 24.17 13.23
CA PRO A 219 -10.81 23.39 14.27
C PRO A 219 -10.87 21.87 14.06
N HIS A 220 -12.02 21.34 13.60
CA HIS A 220 -12.21 19.91 13.31
C HIS A 220 -11.34 19.37 12.17
N THR A 221 -10.64 20.25 11.46
CA THR A 221 -9.72 19.93 10.36
C THR A 221 -8.25 20.18 10.70
N CYS A 222 -8.02 20.87 11.82
CA CYS A 222 -6.73 21.39 12.21
C CYS A 222 -5.82 20.25 12.65
N ALA A 223 -4.70 20.07 11.96
CA ALA A 223 -3.73 19.04 12.29
C ALA A 223 -3.11 19.23 13.68
N PHE A 224 -2.93 20.48 14.11
CA PHE A 224 -2.42 20.82 15.44
C PHE A 224 -3.41 20.44 16.53
N LEU A 225 -4.70 20.77 16.36
CA LEU A 225 -5.72 20.42 17.33
C LEU A 225 -5.88 18.89 17.42
N ALA A 226 -5.94 18.21 16.28
CA ALA A 226 -6.04 16.75 16.25
C ALA A 226 -4.84 16.09 16.95
N LEU A 227 -3.63 16.63 16.76
CA LEU A 227 -2.42 16.14 17.43
C LEU A 227 -2.48 16.39 18.93
N GLY A 228 -2.88 17.59 19.36
CA GLY A 228 -3.04 17.93 20.77
C GLY A 228 -4.05 17.03 21.48
N LEU A 229 -5.23 16.85 20.91
CA LEU A 229 -6.28 15.96 21.45
C LEU A 229 -5.78 14.52 21.60
N TYR A 230 -5.06 14.00 20.60
CA TYR A 230 -4.50 12.67 20.67
C TYR A 230 -3.46 12.53 21.79
N LEU A 231 -2.53 13.48 21.91
CA LEU A 231 -1.52 13.45 22.97
C LEU A 231 -2.15 13.55 24.36
N ASP A 232 -3.16 14.40 24.52
CA ASP A 232 -3.89 14.57 25.78
C ASP A 232 -4.67 13.31 26.18
N CYS A 233 -5.29 12.62 25.21
CA CYS A 233 -5.94 11.33 25.44
C CYS A 233 -4.96 10.16 25.65
N ASN A 234 -3.67 10.33 25.36
CA ASN A 234 -2.65 9.29 25.46
C ASN A 234 -1.45 9.75 26.32
N PRO A 235 -1.66 10.07 27.62
CA PRO A 235 -0.62 10.68 28.46
C PRO A 235 0.58 9.75 28.75
N MET A 236 0.39 8.44 28.57
CA MET A 236 1.45 7.43 28.74
C MET A 236 2.22 7.14 27.44
N LEU A 237 2.01 7.92 26.38
CA LEU A 237 2.69 7.73 25.10
C LEU A 237 4.19 7.99 25.26
N ALA A 238 4.98 6.92 25.21
CA ALA A 238 6.44 7.00 25.31
C ALA A 238 7.08 7.47 23.99
N ALA A 239 8.37 7.82 24.05
CA ALA A 239 9.16 8.09 22.85
C ALA A 239 9.12 6.90 21.88
N GLY A 240 9.04 7.19 20.57
CA GLY A 240 8.94 6.18 19.52
C GLY A 240 7.78 6.45 18.58
N ALA A 241 7.02 5.40 18.24
CA ALA A 241 5.94 5.48 17.27
C ALA A 241 4.79 6.36 17.79
N LEU A 242 4.33 7.32 16.97
CA LEU A 242 3.16 8.14 17.28
C LEU A 242 1.91 7.27 17.47
N PHE A 243 1.79 6.19 16.71
CA PHE A 243 0.72 5.21 16.86
C PHE A 243 1.31 3.88 17.37
N PRO A 244 1.32 3.62 18.69
CA PRO A 244 1.96 2.45 19.27
C PRO A 244 1.20 1.16 18.92
N GLY A 245 1.89 0.02 18.94
CA GLY A 245 1.34 -1.30 18.66
C GLY A 245 1.48 -1.74 17.19
N SER A 246 0.98 -2.94 16.89
CA SER A 246 1.10 -3.52 15.54
C SER A 246 -0.16 -3.30 14.70
N SER A 247 0.01 -3.23 13.38
CA SER A 247 -1.09 -3.20 12.42
C SER A 247 -2.06 -2.00 12.54
N GLN A 248 -1.57 -0.82 12.95
CA GLN A 248 -2.37 0.41 13.04
C GLN A 248 -3.01 0.82 11.72
N ARG A 249 -2.36 0.54 10.58
CA ARG A 249 -2.97 0.70 9.25
C ARG A 249 -4.24 -0.14 9.10
N THR A 250 -4.22 -1.37 9.61
CA THR A 250 -5.37 -2.28 9.57
C THR A 250 -6.44 -1.81 10.55
N ARG A 251 -6.06 -1.39 11.76
CA ARG A 251 -6.96 -0.76 12.75
C ARG A 251 -7.69 0.43 12.13
N PHE A 252 -6.94 1.37 11.55
CA PHE A 252 -7.48 2.53 10.85
C PHE A 252 -8.41 2.11 9.71
N GLY A 253 -8.03 1.13 8.90
CA GLY A 253 -8.88 0.63 7.81
C GLY A 253 -10.23 0.08 8.29
N LYS A 254 -10.27 -0.60 9.45
CA LYS A 254 -11.52 -1.06 10.06
C LYS A 254 -12.35 0.11 10.59
N GLY A 255 -11.75 1.03 11.33
CA GLY A 255 -12.43 2.21 11.87
C GLY A 255 -12.99 3.11 10.77
N LEU A 256 -12.23 3.33 9.69
CA LEU A 256 -12.68 4.09 8.52
C LEU A 256 -13.92 3.45 7.89
N LYS A 257 -13.97 2.13 7.77
CA LYS A 257 -15.14 1.43 7.21
C LYS A 257 -16.38 1.64 8.08
N LEU A 258 -16.24 1.62 9.41
CA LEU A 258 -17.34 1.88 10.33
C LEU A 258 -17.83 3.34 10.22
N ALA A 259 -16.93 4.31 10.23
CA ALA A 259 -17.27 5.72 10.07
C ALA A 259 -17.98 6.01 8.73
N LEU A 260 -17.52 5.38 7.64
CA LEU A 260 -18.18 5.49 6.33
C LEU A 260 -19.60 4.90 6.30
N MET A 261 -19.87 3.88 7.12
CA MET A 261 -21.20 3.28 7.25
C MET A 261 -22.13 4.19 8.06
N GLU A 262 -21.61 4.80 9.13
CA GLU A 262 -22.35 5.74 9.97
C GLU A 262 -22.76 7.00 9.21
N ASP A 263 -21.87 7.54 8.37
CA ASP A 263 -22.15 8.72 7.56
C ASP A 263 -23.10 8.47 6.37
N ASN A 264 -23.51 7.21 6.14
CA ASN A 264 -24.30 6.78 4.97
C ASN A 264 -23.73 7.31 3.63
N LEU A 265 -22.40 7.40 3.52
CA LEU A 265 -21.76 7.98 2.33
C LEU A 265 -22.00 7.07 1.12
N VAL A 266 -22.64 7.63 0.08
CA VAL A 266 -22.85 6.95 -1.20
C VAL A 266 -21.50 6.54 -1.78
N GLY A 267 -21.36 5.25 -2.11
CA GLY A 267 -20.09 4.70 -2.61
C GLY A 267 -19.07 4.39 -1.52
N SER A 268 -19.47 4.28 -0.25
CA SER A 268 -18.62 3.88 0.88
C SER A 268 -17.81 2.59 0.63
N SER A 269 -18.37 1.65 -0.15
CA SER A 269 -17.69 0.41 -0.55
C SER A 269 -16.49 0.62 -1.49
N GLU A 270 -16.41 1.77 -2.15
CA GLU A 270 -15.35 2.17 -3.10
C GLU A 270 -14.30 3.08 -2.45
N ILE A 271 -14.54 3.51 -1.20
CA ILE A 271 -13.62 4.33 -0.41
C ILE A 271 -12.77 3.43 0.47
N GLY A 272 -11.45 3.65 0.41
CA GLY A 272 -10.50 2.99 1.29
C GLY A 272 -9.40 3.94 1.75
N THR A 273 -8.41 3.41 2.48
CA THR A 273 -7.31 4.25 2.99
C THR A 273 -6.52 4.98 1.89
N HIS A 274 -6.55 4.49 0.65
CA HIS A 274 -5.90 5.14 -0.49
C HIS A 274 -6.73 6.31 -1.05
N SER A 275 -8.04 6.31 -0.84
CA SER A 275 -8.97 7.37 -1.26
C SER A 275 -8.66 8.70 -0.60
N ILE A 276 -8.23 8.69 0.66
CA ILE A 276 -7.87 9.89 1.45
C ILE A 276 -6.73 10.65 0.78
N ARG A 277 -5.61 9.96 0.50
CA ARG A 277 -4.45 10.57 -0.17
C ARG A 277 -4.80 11.10 -1.56
N LYS A 278 -5.60 10.35 -2.32
CA LYS A 278 -6.07 10.80 -3.64
C LYS A 278 -6.95 12.04 -3.50
N GLY A 279 -7.87 12.02 -2.54
CA GLY A 279 -8.75 13.13 -2.18
C GLY A 279 -7.97 14.41 -1.90
N ALA A 280 -6.99 14.33 -1.00
CA ALA A 280 -6.11 15.45 -0.67
C ALA A 280 -5.34 15.97 -1.90
N ALA A 281 -4.76 15.08 -2.70
CA ALA A 281 -4.04 15.46 -3.91
C ALA A 281 -4.95 16.14 -4.95
N THR A 282 -6.16 15.61 -5.17
CA THR A 282 -7.17 16.22 -6.04
C THR A 282 -7.61 17.57 -5.47
N PHE A 283 -7.93 17.67 -4.19
CA PHE A 283 -8.37 18.92 -3.57
C PHE A 283 -7.36 20.06 -3.76
N VAL A 284 -6.07 19.80 -3.53
CA VAL A 284 -5.00 20.79 -3.76
C VAL A 284 -4.82 21.11 -5.24
N SER A 285 -4.91 20.12 -6.12
CA SER A 285 -4.69 20.32 -7.57
C SER A 285 -5.87 20.98 -8.28
N SER A 286 -7.10 20.78 -7.79
CA SER A 286 -8.34 21.30 -8.38
C SER A 286 -8.69 22.71 -7.89
N GLY A 287 -8.02 23.22 -6.86
CA GLY A 287 -8.16 24.60 -6.37
C GLY A 287 -7.23 25.62 -7.07
N SER A 288 -6.56 25.21 -8.15
CA SER A 288 -5.67 26.07 -8.93
C SER A 288 -6.41 26.69 -10.11
N THR A 289 -6.03 27.91 -10.52
CA THR A 289 -6.49 28.56 -11.76
C THR A 289 -5.85 27.96 -13.01
N GLY A 290 -4.89 27.05 -12.86
CA GLY A 290 -4.38 26.23 -13.96
C GLY A 290 -5.39 25.15 -14.36
N GLY A 291 -5.41 24.79 -15.65
CA GLY A 291 -6.20 23.66 -16.13
C GLY A 291 -5.93 22.37 -15.35
N PRO A 292 -6.83 21.39 -15.40
CA PRO A 292 -6.70 20.16 -14.61
C PRO A 292 -5.33 19.52 -14.86
N SER A 293 -4.60 19.22 -13.77
CA SER A 293 -3.27 18.64 -13.91
C SER A 293 -3.35 17.30 -14.63
N LEU A 294 -2.31 16.92 -15.37
CA LEU A 294 -2.23 15.61 -16.03
C LEU A 294 -2.22 14.43 -15.03
N VAL A 295 -2.09 14.71 -13.73
CA VAL A 295 -2.23 13.73 -12.64
C VAL A 295 -3.70 13.57 -12.23
N SER A 296 -4.55 14.53 -12.60
CA SER A 296 -5.98 14.60 -12.32
C SER A 296 -6.86 14.30 -13.54
N ILE A 297 -6.28 14.14 -14.73
CA ILE A 297 -6.86 13.64 -15.99
C ILE A 297 -6.36 12.20 -16.18
#